data_AF-A0A1C5QWC4-F1
#
_entry.id   AF-A0A1C5QWC4-F1
#
_cell.length_a   1.000
_cell.length_b   1.000
_cell.length_c   1.000
_cell.angle_alpha   90.00
_cell.angle_beta   90.00
_cell.angle_gamma   90.00
#
_symmetry.space_group_name_H-M   'P 1'
#
loop_
_entity.id
_entity.type
_entity.pdbx_description
1 polymer ?
#
loop_
_entity_poly.entity_id
_entity_poly.type
_entity_poly.pdbx_seq_one_letter_code
_entity_poly.pdbx_strand_id
1 'polypeptide(L)'
;MDYYSKINYMNQYMISKSDVMDSLRNYIVHCEETQEEGWSENKRKVILEILKKFSRCVEELRFPEIESVDWFYQYMWKGDGIVLELQHCDKAEFDKEQGLVSMESSNSMVLAQVKCAYLTVEQYAEKYDVTVTAVRQWIRRGKLRSAVKMGRDWLIPELADRPQRGYEPVTYSWQYLSDALLEEYPFLDQCCELHIMRSERERAMFQAVLLNKYGKVYEKLRMGIKEREKLELALISQPEVEAEEWQQSLMFVPNKEKIYYLKGGKIMLEEEVRKYEDTIKMMRENNLEIHTSNDLYDEDGMYIWGFSASMSSVDYDEEGNETGEAEAVRLDGGIVIPSESEFMMEMEENGYTSAAELCDSMSGDMISTYITVANMREGIKPEILKELDLPEEAAYESSILYIQNIEAEHLENLKMFLKAFDFVKEGIPASNCSLAVCLMSWEQESEKAKIFLECGWRIRSIDQSAVLVYRRL
;
A
#
# COMPACT_ATOMS: atom_id res chain seq x y z
N MET A 1 -18.95 -0.10 -7.60
CA MET A 1 -19.10 -1.53 -7.28
C MET A 1 -20.05 -1.73 -6.09
N ASP A 2 -20.80 -2.83 -6.02
CA ASP A 2 -21.59 -3.18 -4.83
C ASP A 2 -20.70 -3.67 -3.68
N TYR A 3 -21.26 -3.77 -2.47
CA TYR A 3 -20.52 -4.13 -1.25
C TYR A 3 -19.84 -5.51 -1.33
N TYR A 4 -20.52 -6.51 -1.89
CA TYR A 4 -19.98 -7.87 -2.00
C TYR A 4 -18.82 -7.94 -3.00
N SER A 5 -18.98 -7.25 -4.13
CA SER A 5 -17.93 -7.08 -5.15
C SER A 5 -16.70 -6.39 -4.57
N LYS A 6 -16.89 -5.35 -3.75
CA LYS A 6 -15.80 -4.64 -3.06
C LYS A 6 -15.01 -5.55 -2.13
N ILE A 7 -15.67 -6.39 -1.33
CA ILE A 7 -14.99 -7.34 -0.43
C ILE A 7 -14.20 -8.40 -1.21
N ASN A 8 -14.80 -9.00 -2.24
CA ASN A 8 -14.10 -10.00 -3.05
C ASN A 8 -12.90 -9.39 -3.76
N TYR A 9 -13.06 -8.19 -4.31
CA TYR A 9 -12.01 -7.42 -4.93
C TYR A 9 -10.83 -7.16 -3.97
N MET A 10 -11.10 -6.61 -2.77
CA MET A 10 -10.07 -6.36 -1.76
C MET A 10 -9.30 -7.64 -1.35
N ASN A 11 -9.95 -8.79 -1.40
CA ASN A 11 -9.35 -10.07 -1.01
C ASN A 11 -8.66 -10.82 -2.15
N GLN A 12 -8.76 -10.33 -3.39
CA GLN A 12 -8.03 -10.87 -4.54
C GLN A 12 -6.80 -10.03 -4.90
N TYR A 13 -6.87 -8.71 -4.67
CA TYR A 13 -5.80 -7.79 -5.03
C TYR A 13 -5.00 -7.31 -3.81
N MET A 14 -3.80 -6.81 -4.04
CA MET A 14 -2.92 -6.32 -2.97
C MET A 14 -3.36 -4.90 -2.62
N ILE A 15 -3.73 -4.65 -1.36
CA ILE A 15 -4.22 -3.34 -0.91
C ILE A 15 -3.31 -2.68 0.13
N SER A 16 -2.26 -3.39 0.56
CA SER A 16 -1.24 -2.87 1.47
C SER A 16 0.16 -3.22 0.99
N LYS A 17 1.17 -2.50 1.50
CA LYS A 17 2.58 -2.85 1.30
C LYS A 17 2.89 -4.27 1.75
N SER A 18 2.30 -4.70 2.86
CA SER A 18 2.52 -6.05 3.35
C SER A 18 1.98 -7.09 2.38
N ASP A 19 0.80 -6.88 1.78
CA ASP A 19 0.28 -7.80 0.76
C ASP A 19 1.27 -7.94 -0.40
N VAL A 20 1.84 -6.82 -0.86
CA VAL A 20 2.85 -6.82 -1.94
C VAL A 20 4.12 -7.56 -1.52
N MET A 21 4.61 -7.33 -0.31
CA MET A 21 5.82 -7.99 0.19
C MET A 21 5.64 -9.50 0.41
N ASP A 22 4.48 -9.92 0.93
CA ASP A 22 4.16 -11.33 1.13
C ASP A 22 4.00 -12.03 -0.23
N SER A 23 3.33 -11.39 -1.18
CA SER A 23 3.22 -11.87 -2.56
C SER A 23 4.60 -11.99 -3.25
N LEU A 24 5.45 -10.95 -3.19
CA LEU A 24 6.79 -11.01 -3.76
C LEU A 24 7.65 -12.11 -3.12
N ARG A 25 7.58 -12.30 -1.81
CA ARG A 25 8.29 -13.37 -1.10
C ARG A 25 7.88 -14.73 -1.64
N ASN A 26 6.57 -14.99 -1.73
CA ASN A 26 6.02 -16.24 -2.22
C ASN A 26 6.38 -16.47 -3.70
N TYR A 27 6.39 -15.41 -4.52
CA TYR A 27 6.81 -15.51 -5.92
C TYR A 27 8.29 -15.84 -6.08
N ILE A 28 9.17 -15.23 -5.26
CA ILE A 28 10.60 -15.55 -5.24
C ILE A 28 10.82 -17.02 -4.87
N VAL A 29 10.17 -17.50 -3.80
CA VAL A 29 10.27 -18.91 -3.37
C VAL A 29 9.84 -19.84 -4.49
N HIS A 30 8.69 -19.56 -5.12
CA HIS A 30 8.21 -20.35 -6.25
C HIS A 30 9.21 -20.38 -7.42
N CYS A 31 9.82 -19.23 -7.76
CA CYS A 31 10.87 -19.16 -8.78
C CYS A 31 12.18 -19.86 -8.37
N GLU A 32 12.46 -20.05 -7.07
CA GLU A 32 13.63 -20.78 -6.56
C GLU A 32 13.41 -22.29 -6.49
N GLU A 33 12.18 -22.74 -6.26
CA GLU A 33 11.83 -24.16 -6.11
C GLU A 33 11.34 -24.79 -7.41
N THR A 34 10.57 -24.04 -8.20
CA THR A 34 9.92 -24.54 -9.41
C THR A 34 10.71 -24.10 -10.65
N GLN A 35 10.92 -25.02 -11.58
CA GLN A 35 11.33 -24.65 -12.94
C GLN A 35 10.07 -24.35 -13.75
N GLU A 36 9.78 -23.06 -13.92
CA GLU A 36 8.68 -22.61 -14.79
C GLU A 36 8.84 -23.16 -16.22
N GLU A 37 7.71 -23.58 -16.80
CA GLU A 37 7.70 -24.17 -18.13
C GLU A 37 8.13 -23.12 -19.17
N GLY A 38 9.19 -23.41 -19.94
CA GLY A 38 9.65 -22.55 -21.04
C GLY A 38 10.74 -21.54 -20.70
N TRP A 39 11.22 -21.44 -19.45
CA TRP A 39 12.37 -20.59 -19.10
C TRP A 39 13.70 -21.34 -19.18
N SER A 40 14.70 -20.74 -19.81
CA SER A 40 16.08 -21.21 -19.69
C SER A 40 16.65 -20.91 -18.30
N GLU A 41 17.69 -21.66 -17.91
CA GLU A 41 18.40 -21.42 -16.64
C GLU A 41 18.98 -20.00 -16.58
N ASN A 42 19.43 -19.46 -17.72
CA ASN A 42 19.92 -18.10 -17.84
C ASN A 42 18.82 -17.08 -17.55
N LYS A 43 17.63 -17.23 -18.13
CA LYS A 43 16.49 -16.35 -17.87
C LYS A 43 16.05 -16.42 -16.40
N ARG A 44 15.98 -17.63 -15.83
CA ARG A 44 15.62 -17.83 -14.42
C ARG A 44 16.56 -17.09 -13.47
N LYS A 45 17.88 -17.15 -13.70
CA LYS A 45 18.87 -16.42 -12.89
C LYS A 45 18.62 -14.91 -12.92
N VAL A 46 18.38 -14.36 -14.11
CA VAL A 46 18.11 -12.93 -14.30
C VAL A 46 16.80 -12.52 -13.61
N ILE A 47 15.74 -13.32 -13.74
CA ILE A 47 14.45 -13.10 -13.05
C ILE A 47 14.65 -13.05 -11.53
N LEU A 48 15.36 -14.03 -10.95
CA LEU A 48 15.62 -14.07 -9.52
C LEU A 48 16.45 -12.87 -9.05
N GLU A 49 17.44 -12.44 -9.83
CA GLU A 49 18.21 -11.23 -9.52
C GLU A 49 17.36 -9.96 -9.55
N ILE A 50 16.48 -9.83 -10.55
CA ILE A 50 15.56 -8.70 -10.66
C ILE A 50 14.57 -8.70 -9.50
N LEU A 51 13.95 -9.84 -9.19
CA LEU A 51 12.99 -9.96 -8.08
C LEU A 51 13.64 -9.62 -6.74
N LYS A 52 14.88 -10.06 -6.48
CA LYS A 52 15.62 -9.71 -5.25
C LYS A 52 16.01 -8.23 -5.18
N LYS A 53 16.27 -7.58 -6.32
CA LYS A 53 16.49 -6.12 -6.36
C LYS A 53 15.19 -5.36 -6.17
N PHE A 54 14.13 -5.81 -6.83
CA PHE A 54 12.79 -5.23 -6.75
C PHE A 54 12.19 -5.33 -5.36
N SER A 55 12.28 -6.50 -4.71
CA SER A 55 11.81 -6.68 -3.33
C SER A 55 12.48 -5.71 -2.35
N ARG A 56 13.80 -5.50 -2.46
CA ARG A 56 14.51 -4.47 -1.65
C ARG A 56 14.05 -3.06 -1.97
N CYS A 57 13.89 -2.74 -3.25
CA CYS A 57 13.38 -1.43 -3.68
C CYS A 57 11.97 -1.16 -3.12
N VAL A 58 11.09 -2.16 -3.14
CA VAL A 58 9.73 -2.09 -2.60
C VAL A 58 9.73 -2.00 -1.07
N GLU A 59 10.65 -2.70 -0.40
CA GLU A 59 10.84 -2.65 1.05
C GLU A 59 11.24 -1.25 1.52
N GLU A 60 12.08 -0.55 0.77
CA GLU A 60 12.50 0.84 1.06
C GLU A 60 11.44 1.88 0.65
N LEU A 61 10.55 1.53 -0.29
CA LEU A 61 9.53 2.45 -0.80
C LEU A 61 8.43 2.72 0.23
N ARG A 62 7.99 3.97 0.33
CA ARG A 62 6.77 4.34 1.06
C ARG A 62 5.55 4.12 0.18
N PHE A 63 4.56 3.43 0.74
CA PHE A 63 3.31 3.13 0.05
C PHE A 63 2.24 4.11 0.52
N PRO A 64 1.41 4.64 -0.38
CA PRO A 64 0.19 5.31 0.05
C PRO A 64 -0.72 4.35 0.81
N GLU A 65 -1.36 4.81 1.88
CA GLU A 65 -2.40 4.01 2.51
C GLU A 65 -3.64 3.99 1.63
N ILE A 66 -4.14 2.79 1.31
CA ILE A 66 -5.35 2.63 0.52
C ILE A 66 -6.54 2.73 1.46
N GLU A 67 -7.19 3.88 1.48
CA GLU A 67 -8.42 4.11 2.24
C GLU A 67 -9.69 3.75 1.44
N SER A 68 -9.57 3.67 0.11
CA SER A 68 -10.66 3.34 -0.78
C SER A 68 -10.49 1.97 -1.43
N VAL A 69 -11.54 1.17 -1.35
CA VAL A 69 -11.69 -0.14 -1.97
C VAL A 69 -11.60 -0.16 -3.50
N ASP A 70 -11.50 1.00 -4.14
CA ASP A 70 -11.41 1.10 -5.61
C ASP A 70 -9.94 1.18 -6.08
N TRP A 71 -8.96 1.24 -5.16
CA TRP A 71 -7.53 1.25 -5.48
C TRP A 71 -6.85 -0.07 -5.10
N PHE A 72 -5.79 -0.43 -5.83
CA PHE A 72 -5.00 -1.62 -5.55
C PHE A 72 -3.58 -1.52 -6.11
N TYR A 73 -2.69 -2.33 -5.54
CA TYR A 73 -1.34 -2.53 -6.03
C TYR A 73 -1.27 -3.75 -6.96
N GLN A 74 -0.51 -3.62 -8.03
CA GLN A 74 -0.17 -4.73 -8.91
C GLN A 74 1.26 -4.57 -9.40
N TYR A 75 2.03 -5.65 -9.38
CA TYR A 75 3.30 -5.69 -10.09
C TYR A 75 3.20 -6.60 -11.31
N MET A 76 3.93 -6.25 -12.37
CA MET A 76 3.92 -6.98 -13.63
C MET A 76 5.29 -6.94 -14.32
N TRP A 77 5.59 -7.97 -15.11
CA TRP A 77 6.79 -7.98 -15.96
C TRP A 77 6.57 -7.05 -17.16
N LYS A 78 7.62 -6.31 -17.49
CA LYS A 78 7.82 -5.59 -18.75
C LYS A 78 8.95 -6.28 -19.52
N GLY A 79 9.11 -5.94 -20.80
CA GLY A 79 10.12 -6.57 -21.66
C GLY A 79 11.57 -6.40 -21.18
N ASP A 80 11.84 -5.40 -20.33
CA ASP A 80 13.15 -5.05 -19.80
C ASP A 80 13.24 -5.08 -18.26
N GLY A 81 12.22 -5.51 -17.54
CA GLY A 81 12.21 -5.41 -16.08
C GLY A 81 10.87 -5.71 -15.43
N ILE A 82 10.71 -5.28 -14.18
CA ILE A 82 9.47 -5.42 -13.40
C ILE A 82 9.04 -4.04 -12.88
N VAL A 83 7.74 -3.83 -12.83
CA VAL A 83 7.13 -2.57 -12.37
C VAL A 83 6.08 -2.86 -11.30
N LEU A 84 5.98 -1.98 -10.30
CA LEU A 84 4.86 -1.89 -9.36
C LEU A 84 4.02 -0.68 -9.74
N GLU A 85 2.72 -0.89 -9.86
CA GLU A 85 1.73 0.14 -10.15
C GLU A 85 0.68 0.20 -9.04
N LEU A 86 0.20 1.42 -8.78
CA LEU A 86 -1.07 1.69 -8.10
C LEU A 86 -2.13 1.90 -9.18
N GLN A 87 -3.18 1.10 -9.15
CA GLN A 87 -4.24 1.11 -10.16
C GLN A 87 -5.59 1.43 -9.53
N HIS A 88 -6.43 2.15 -10.29
CA HIS A 88 -7.82 2.39 -9.97
C HIS A 88 -8.72 1.41 -10.72
N CYS A 89 -9.62 0.75 -10.02
CA CYS A 89 -10.67 -0.07 -10.59
C CYS A 89 -11.92 0.77 -10.81
N ASP A 90 -12.25 1.02 -12.08
CA ASP A 90 -13.45 1.77 -12.45
C ASP A 90 -14.70 0.89 -12.36
N LYS A 91 -14.52 -0.38 -12.75
CA LYS A 91 -15.60 -1.35 -12.81
C LYS A 91 -15.03 -2.75 -12.63
N ALA A 92 -15.64 -3.54 -11.76
CA ALA A 92 -15.42 -4.97 -11.70
C ALA A 92 -16.77 -5.69 -11.66
N GLU A 93 -16.86 -6.78 -12.42
CA GLU A 93 -18.02 -7.68 -12.43
C GLU A 93 -17.60 -9.00 -11.79
N PHE A 94 -18.37 -9.43 -10.79
CA PHE A 94 -18.12 -10.67 -10.06
C PHE A 94 -19.29 -11.64 -10.26
N ASP A 95 -18.96 -12.88 -10.56
CA ASP A 95 -19.88 -14.01 -10.52
C ASP A 95 -19.63 -14.83 -9.25
N LYS A 96 -20.70 -15.33 -8.64
CA LYS A 96 -20.63 -16.05 -7.35
C LYS A 96 -19.94 -17.41 -7.46
N GLU A 97 -19.93 -18.03 -8.64
CA GLU A 97 -19.32 -19.35 -8.88
C GLU A 97 -17.93 -19.22 -9.52
N GLN A 98 -17.72 -18.20 -10.38
CA GLN A 98 -16.50 -18.05 -11.17
C GLN A 98 -15.52 -16.97 -10.63
N GLY A 99 -15.94 -16.14 -9.66
CA GLY A 99 -15.11 -15.06 -9.14
C GLY A 99 -15.14 -13.83 -10.04
N LEU A 100 -14.01 -13.13 -10.17
CA LEU A 100 -13.91 -11.94 -11.02
C LEU A 100 -14.11 -12.33 -12.49
N VAL A 101 -15.12 -11.75 -13.14
CA VAL A 101 -15.47 -11.98 -14.55
C VAL A 101 -14.80 -10.97 -15.46
N SER A 102 -14.83 -9.70 -15.08
CA SER A 102 -14.22 -8.61 -15.84
C SER A 102 -13.79 -7.47 -14.93
N MET A 103 -12.76 -6.74 -15.34
CA MET A 103 -12.28 -5.55 -14.65
C MET A 103 -11.85 -4.49 -15.67
N GLU A 104 -12.21 -3.24 -15.41
CA GLU A 104 -11.79 -2.07 -16.16
C GLU A 104 -11.00 -1.14 -15.23
N SER A 105 -9.85 -0.68 -15.72
CA SER A 105 -8.95 0.23 -15.00
C SER A 105 -8.46 1.32 -15.95
N SER A 106 -8.64 2.59 -15.57
CA SER A 106 -8.29 3.75 -16.41
C SER A 106 -7.11 4.56 -15.88
N ASN A 107 -6.87 4.53 -14.58
CA ASN A 107 -5.77 5.26 -13.95
C ASN A 107 -4.75 4.27 -13.36
N SER A 108 -3.50 4.46 -13.74
CA SER A 108 -2.37 3.78 -13.11
C SER A 108 -1.24 4.75 -12.84
N MET A 109 -0.48 4.49 -11.77
CA MET A 109 0.73 5.23 -11.42
C MET A 109 1.83 4.24 -11.12
N VAL A 110 2.98 4.39 -11.79
CA VAL A 110 4.18 3.60 -11.50
C VAL A 110 4.80 4.07 -10.19
N LEU A 111 4.92 3.16 -9.23
CA LEU A 111 5.49 3.40 -7.90
C LEU A 111 6.95 2.96 -7.79
N ALA A 112 7.29 1.83 -8.41
CA ALA A 112 8.66 1.33 -8.45
C ALA A 112 8.93 0.61 -9.77
N GLN A 113 10.17 0.68 -10.24
CA GLN A 113 10.60 -0.04 -11.42
C GLN A 113 12.03 -0.52 -11.24
N VAL A 114 12.29 -1.78 -11.58
CA VAL A 114 13.66 -2.32 -11.69
C VAL A 114 13.84 -2.86 -13.10
N LYS A 115 14.79 -2.26 -13.82
CA LYS A 115 15.22 -2.70 -15.15
C LYS A 115 16.40 -3.66 -15.07
N CYS A 116 16.48 -4.55 -16.04
CA CYS A 116 17.63 -5.42 -16.26
C CYS A 116 18.73 -4.70 -17.04
N ALA A 117 19.92 -5.31 -17.11
CA ALA A 117 20.98 -4.82 -17.96
C ALA A 117 20.62 -5.05 -19.45
N TYR A 118 21.19 -4.22 -20.32
CA TYR A 118 21.11 -4.41 -21.76
C TYR A 118 22.42 -4.98 -22.29
N LEU A 119 22.31 -6.05 -23.06
CA LEU A 119 23.43 -6.73 -23.70
C LEU A 119 23.59 -6.26 -25.13
N THR A 120 24.84 -6.10 -25.60
CA THR A 120 25.08 -6.00 -27.03
C THR A 120 24.75 -7.32 -27.73
N VAL A 121 24.60 -7.29 -29.06
CA VAL A 121 24.41 -8.50 -29.88
C VAL A 121 25.52 -9.52 -29.62
N GLU A 122 26.76 -9.06 -29.44
CA GLU A 122 27.92 -9.89 -29.17
C GLU A 122 27.85 -10.54 -27.78
N GLN A 123 27.51 -9.77 -26.74
CA GLN A 123 27.35 -10.29 -25.37
C GLN A 123 26.18 -11.29 -25.27
N TYR A 124 25.06 -11.01 -25.94
CA TYR A 124 23.92 -11.93 -26.00
C TYR A 124 24.28 -13.22 -26.73
N ALA A 125 25.02 -13.11 -27.84
CA ALA A 125 25.49 -14.25 -28.62
C ALA A 125 26.40 -15.16 -27.78
N GLU A 126 27.31 -14.58 -27.00
CA GLU A 126 28.16 -15.31 -26.05
C GLU A 126 27.35 -15.98 -24.94
N LYS A 127 26.43 -15.25 -24.30
CA LYS A 127 25.59 -15.74 -23.20
C LYS A 127 24.78 -16.99 -23.56
N TYR A 128 24.32 -17.09 -24.81
CA TYR A 128 23.48 -18.18 -25.30
C TYR A 128 24.20 -19.18 -26.23
N ASP A 129 25.52 -19.07 -26.38
CA ASP A 129 26.35 -19.89 -27.26
C ASP A 129 25.81 -19.97 -28.69
N VAL A 130 25.59 -18.81 -29.30
CA VAL A 130 25.11 -18.67 -30.68
C VAL A 130 25.94 -17.65 -31.45
N THR A 131 25.80 -17.63 -32.78
CA THR A 131 26.54 -16.67 -33.61
C THR A 131 25.87 -15.30 -33.59
N VAL A 132 26.67 -14.23 -33.63
CA VAL A 132 26.20 -12.84 -33.78
C VAL A 132 25.26 -12.70 -34.99
N THR A 133 25.56 -13.42 -36.09
CA THR A 133 24.71 -13.44 -37.28
C THR A 133 23.33 -14.03 -37.00
N ALA A 134 23.23 -15.09 -36.19
CA ALA A 134 21.95 -15.66 -35.79
C ALA A 134 21.12 -14.67 -34.98
N VAL A 135 21.74 -13.98 -34.01
CA VAL A 135 21.06 -12.96 -33.19
C VAL A 135 20.53 -11.81 -34.06
N ARG A 136 21.34 -11.26 -34.97
CA ARG A 136 20.89 -10.24 -35.94
C ARG A 136 19.74 -10.74 -36.83
N GLN A 137 19.77 -12.02 -37.23
CA GLN A 137 18.67 -12.63 -37.98
C GLN A 137 17.41 -12.78 -37.14
N TRP A 138 17.52 -13.03 -35.83
CA TRP A 138 16.36 -13.08 -34.94
C TRP A 138 15.71 -11.72 -34.76
N ILE A 139 16.49 -10.67 -34.53
CA ILE A 139 15.98 -9.29 -34.48
C ILE A 139 15.28 -8.94 -35.81
N ARG A 140 15.96 -9.15 -36.94
CA ARG A 140 15.41 -8.84 -38.28
C ARG A 140 14.10 -9.58 -38.59
N ARG A 141 13.90 -10.77 -38.02
CA ARG A 141 12.71 -11.60 -38.26
C ARG A 141 11.62 -11.43 -37.20
N GLY A 142 11.76 -10.44 -36.30
CA GLY A 142 10.81 -10.20 -35.21
C GLY A 142 10.75 -11.36 -34.21
N LYS A 143 11.88 -12.00 -33.91
CA LYS A 143 11.97 -13.08 -32.91
C LYS A 143 12.55 -12.65 -31.56
N LEU A 144 13.27 -11.53 -31.54
CA LEU A 144 13.76 -10.88 -30.33
C LEU A 144 13.15 -9.49 -30.31
N ARG A 145 11.89 -9.41 -29.87
CA ARG A 145 11.06 -8.21 -30.02
C ARG A 145 11.29 -7.17 -28.93
N SER A 146 11.86 -7.60 -27.79
CA SER A 146 12.32 -6.70 -26.73
C SER A 146 13.66 -6.02 -27.03
N ALA A 147 14.28 -6.30 -28.18
CA ALA A 147 15.50 -5.63 -28.58
C ALA A 147 15.22 -4.17 -28.94
N VAL A 148 16.04 -3.26 -28.40
CA VAL A 148 15.92 -1.82 -28.60
C VAL A 148 17.07 -1.33 -29.46
N LYS A 149 16.77 -0.43 -30.39
CA LYS A 149 17.77 0.20 -31.25
C LYS A 149 18.30 1.48 -30.60
N MET A 150 19.61 1.51 -30.32
CA MET A 150 20.27 2.69 -29.77
C MET A 150 21.34 3.18 -30.75
N GLY A 151 21.00 4.21 -31.53
CA GLY A 151 21.85 4.72 -32.60
C GLY A 151 22.06 3.67 -33.70
N ARG A 152 23.29 3.14 -33.81
CA ARG A 152 23.64 2.12 -34.81
C ARG A 152 23.54 0.69 -34.29
N ASP A 153 23.47 0.54 -32.97
CA ASP A 153 23.59 -0.75 -32.31
C ASP A 153 22.23 -1.25 -31.81
N TRP A 154 22.11 -2.57 -31.73
CA TRP A 154 20.97 -3.23 -31.13
C TRP A 154 21.36 -3.71 -29.74
N LEU A 155 20.53 -3.35 -28.76
CA LEU A 155 20.65 -3.77 -27.38
C LEU A 155 19.52 -4.73 -27.04
N ILE A 156 19.84 -5.80 -26.33
CA ILE A 156 18.89 -6.87 -25.99
C ILE A 156 18.80 -6.91 -24.46
N PRO A 157 17.61 -6.74 -23.86
CA PRO A 157 17.44 -6.90 -22.43
C PRO A 157 17.95 -8.26 -21.97
N GLU A 158 18.65 -8.30 -20.85
CA GLU A 158 19.20 -9.53 -20.30
C GLU A 158 18.10 -10.55 -19.95
N LEU A 159 16.88 -10.06 -19.71
CA LEU A 159 15.67 -10.83 -19.46
C LEU A 159 15.18 -11.63 -20.69
N ALA A 160 15.57 -11.23 -21.90
CA ALA A 160 15.11 -11.85 -23.15
C ALA A 160 15.69 -13.27 -23.31
N ASP A 161 14.81 -14.27 -23.41
CA ASP A 161 15.26 -15.65 -23.63
C ASP A 161 15.60 -15.94 -25.09
N ARG A 162 16.25 -17.09 -25.31
CA ARG A 162 16.48 -17.62 -26.65
C ARG A 162 15.14 -17.85 -27.36
N PRO A 163 14.92 -17.33 -28.58
CA PRO A 163 13.67 -17.51 -29.29
C PRO A 163 13.34 -18.98 -29.57
N GLN A 164 12.09 -19.38 -29.33
CA GLN A 164 11.62 -20.73 -29.62
C GLN A 164 11.30 -20.96 -31.11
N ARG A 165 11.04 -22.22 -31.47
CA ARG A 165 10.65 -22.59 -32.83
C ARG A 165 9.17 -22.33 -33.04
N GLY A 166 8.86 -21.27 -33.77
CA GLY A 166 7.50 -20.97 -34.15
C GLY A 166 7.34 -19.48 -34.39
N TYR A 167 6.10 -19.08 -34.57
CA TYR A 167 5.70 -17.68 -34.42
C TYR A 167 4.75 -17.64 -33.24
N GLU A 168 4.99 -16.71 -32.33
CA GLU A 168 4.13 -16.43 -31.19
C GLU A 168 3.36 -15.14 -31.45
N PRO A 169 2.05 -15.12 -31.14
CA PRO A 169 1.26 -13.90 -31.15
C PRO A 169 1.93 -12.81 -30.32
N VAL A 170 1.82 -11.57 -30.80
CA VAL A 170 2.41 -10.41 -30.14
C VAL A 170 1.46 -9.23 -30.25
N THR A 171 1.49 -8.40 -29.22
CA THR A 171 0.89 -7.09 -29.17
C THR A 171 2.00 -6.04 -29.16
N TYR A 172 1.92 -5.05 -30.02
CA TYR A 172 2.76 -3.86 -29.96
C TYR A 172 1.91 -2.69 -29.48
N SER A 173 2.41 -1.89 -28.55
CA SER A 173 1.76 -0.68 -28.07
C SER A 173 2.73 0.50 -28.08
N TRP A 174 2.21 1.71 -28.30
CA TRP A 174 3.01 2.93 -28.35
C TRP A 174 2.17 4.15 -28.00
N GLN A 175 2.83 5.19 -27.49
CA GLN A 175 2.22 6.51 -27.28
C GLN A 175 2.45 7.45 -28.46
N TYR A 176 3.64 7.38 -29.06
CA TYR A 176 4.07 8.21 -30.18
C TYR A 176 4.93 7.37 -31.12
N LEU A 177 4.88 7.70 -32.42
CA LEU A 177 5.77 7.13 -33.45
C LEU A 177 6.38 8.27 -34.25
N SER A 178 7.62 8.10 -34.69
CA SER A 178 8.28 9.10 -35.53
C SER A 178 7.55 9.34 -36.85
N ASP A 179 7.55 10.59 -37.33
CA ASP A 179 6.93 10.99 -38.60
C ASP A 179 7.45 10.15 -39.77
N ALA A 180 8.74 9.81 -39.78
CA ALA A 180 9.34 8.96 -40.80
C ALA A 180 8.73 7.55 -40.86
N LEU A 181 8.36 6.98 -39.71
CA LEU A 181 7.67 5.69 -39.67
C LEU A 181 6.21 5.83 -40.14
N LEU A 182 5.54 6.92 -39.78
CA LEU A 182 4.17 7.20 -40.19
C LEU A 182 4.05 7.48 -41.69
N GLU A 183 5.07 8.09 -42.32
CA GLU A 183 5.14 8.23 -43.78
C GLU A 183 5.24 6.87 -44.49
N GLU A 184 6.00 5.93 -43.93
CA GLU A 184 6.14 4.58 -44.48
C GLU A 184 4.91 3.69 -44.19
N TYR A 185 4.26 3.90 -43.04
CA TYR A 185 3.11 3.14 -42.55
C TYR A 185 1.98 4.07 -42.06
N PRO A 186 1.25 4.75 -42.96
CA PRO A 186 0.25 5.76 -42.59
C PRO A 186 -0.92 5.23 -41.75
N PHE A 187 -1.21 3.94 -41.84
CA PHE A 187 -2.27 3.30 -41.05
C PHE A 187 -1.99 3.27 -39.54
N LEU A 188 -0.74 3.53 -39.12
CA LEU A 188 -0.37 3.56 -37.70
C LEU A 188 -0.75 4.89 -37.00
N ASP A 189 -0.97 5.97 -37.75
CA ASP A 189 -1.14 7.34 -37.20
C ASP A 189 -2.34 7.47 -36.24
N GLN A 190 -3.44 6.76 -36.50
CA GLN A 190 -4.64 6.78 -35.64
C GLN A 190 -4.70 5.62 -34.64
N CYS A 191 -3.63 4.85 -34.54
CA CYS A 191 -3.56 3.64 -33.74
C CYS A 191 -2.55 3.81 -32.59
N CYS A 192 -2.78 3.10 -31.50
CA CYS A 192 -1.83 3.00 -30.39
C CYS A 192 -1.44 1.55 -30.08
N GLU A 193 -2.07 0.59 -30.77
CA GLU A 193 -1.86 -0.83 -30.52
C GLU A 193 -2.05 -1.65 -31.81
N LEU A 194 -1.22 -2.70 -31.95
CA LEU A 194 -1.23 -3.64 -33.06
C LEU A 194 -1.07 -5.07 -32.54
N HIS A 195 -2.08 -5.91 -32.76
CA HIS A 195 -2.00 -7.33 -32.49
C HIS A 195 -1.69 -8.11 -33.76
N ILE A 196 -0.69 -8.99 -33.73
CA ILE A 196 -0.33 -9.84 -34.88
C ILE A 196 -0.40 -11.32 -34.49
N MET A 197 -1.25 -12.06 -35.21
CA MET A 197 -1.43 -13.50 -35.04
C MET A 197 -1.25 -14.26 -36.36
N ARG A 198 -0.71 -15.47 -36.27
CA ARG A 198 -0.56 -16.35 -37.45
C ARG A 198 -1.90 -16.95 -37.82
N SER A 199 -2.24 -16.97 -39.11
CA SER A 199 -3.46 -17.62 -39.58
C SER A 199 -3.42 -19.12 -39.32
N GLU A 200 -4.50 -19.67 -38.78
CA GLU A 200 -4.67 -21.12 -38.59
C GLU A 200 -4.81 -21.88 -39.92
N ARG A 201 -5.40 -21.23 -40.93
CA ARG A 201 -5.69 -21.83 -42.24
C ARG A 201 -4.48 -21.78 -43.17
N GLU A 202 -3.73 -20.68 -43.12
CA GLU A 202 -2.60 -20.43 -44.03
C GLU A 202 -1.34 -20.07 -43.24
N ARG A 203 -0.46 -21.06 -43.04
CA ARG A 203 0.74 -20.91 -42.19
C ARG A 203 1.72 -19.81 -42.61
N ALA A 204 1.65 -19.32 -43.85
CA ALA A 204 2.48 -18.25 -44.38
C ALA A 204 1.85 -16.85 -44.28
N MET A 205 0.62 -16.75 -43.76
CA MET A 205 -0.14 -15.51 -43.64
C MET A 205 -0.39 -15.15 -42.18
N PHE A 206 -0.42 -13.85 -41.94
CA PHE A 206 -0.65 -13.25 -40.64
C PHE A 206 -1.85 -12.31 -40.71
N GLN A 207 -2.59 -12.25 -39.61
CA GLN A 207 -3.66 -11.28 -39.41
C GLN A 207 -3.15 -10.26 -38.39
N ALA A 208 -3.26 -8.99 -38.76
CA ALA A 208 -2.92 -7.86 -37.93
C ALA A 208 -4.19 -7.07 -37.62
N VAL A 209 -4.42 -6.74 -36.37
CA VAL A 209 -5.57 -5.94 -35.91
C VAL A 209 -5.03 -4.71 -35.23
N LEU A 210 -5.41 -3.54 -35.72
CA LEU A 210 -5.01 -2.26 -35.17
C LEU A 210 -6.14 -1.66 -34.35
N LEU A 211 -5.80 -1.15 -33.18
CA LEU A 211 -6.73 -0.48 -32.27
C LEU A 211 -6.33 0.97 -32.10
N ASN A 212 -7.35 1.82 -32.02
CA ASN A 212 -7.17 3.22 -31.62
C ASN A 212 -7.10 3.33 -30.09
N LYS A 213 -6.82 4.55 -29.61
CA LYS A 213 -6.76 4.89 -28.17
C LYS A 213 -8.01 4.61 -27.35
N TYR A 214 -9.12 4.24 -27.99
CA TYR A 214 -10.37 3.85 -27.32
C TYR A 214 -10.58 2.34 -27.31
N GLY A 215 -9.57 1.54 -27.66
CA GLY A 215 -9.66 0.09 -27.77
C GLY A 215 -10.59 -0.38 -28.89
N LYS A 216 -10.91 0.47 -29.87
CA LYS A 216 -11.76 0.11 -31.01
C LYS A 216 -10.92 -0.28 -32.21
N VAL A 217 -11.33 -1.36 -32.87
CA VAL A 217 -10.67 -1.82 -34.10
C VAL A 217 -10.75 -0.73 -35.16
N TYR A 218 -9.59 -0.22 -35.55
CA TYR A 218 -9.45 0.78 -36.60
C TYR A 218 -9.27 0.11 -37.96
N GLU A 219 -8.36 -0.86 -38.06
CA GLU A 219 -8.04 -1.53 -39.31
C GLU A 219 -7.64 -3.00 -39.08
N LYS A 220 -7.85 -3.85 -40.10
CA LYS A 220 -7.38 -5.23 -40.13
C LYS A 220 -6.55 -5.46 -41.38
N LEU A 221 -5.31 -5.89 -41.18
CA LEU A 221 -4.36 -6.16 -42.25
C LEU A 221 -4.13 -7.67 -42.40
N ARG A 222 -3.82 -8.07 -43.64
CA ARG A 222 -3.39 -9.42 -43.95
C ARG A 222 -2.02 -9.34 -44.61
N MET A 223 -1.02 -9.97 -44.00
CA MET A 223 0.38 -9.82 -44.41
C MET A 223 1.05 -11.16 -44.63
N GLY A 224 1.97 -11.22 -45.59
CA GLY A 224 2.90 -12.33 -45.75
C GLY A 224 4.07 -12.24 -44.76
N ILE A 225 4.92 -13.28 -44.73
CA ILE A 225 6.10 -13.34 -43.84
C ILE A 225 6.99 -12.10 -43.97
N LYS A 226 7.34 -11.69 -45.21
CA LYS A 226 8.29 -10.59 -45.45
C LYS A 226 7.75 -9.22 -45.02
N GLU A 227 6.46 -8.98 -45.25
CA GLU A 227 5.80 -7.72 -44.87
C GLU A 227 5.73 -7.59 -43.35
N ARG A 228 5.35 -8.68 -42.67
CA ARG A 228 5.32 -8.78 -41.22
C ARG A 228 6.69 -8.55 -40.60
N GLU A 229 7.73 -9.23 -41.09
CA GLU A 229 9.12 -9.04 -40.59
C GLU A 229 9.62 -7.60 -40.79
N LYS A 230 9.25 -6.95 -41.90
CA LYS A 230 9.63 -5.55 -42.16
C LYS A 230 8.92 -4.59 -41.20
N LEU A 231 7.61 -4.77 -40.99
CA LEU A 231 6.82 -3.95 -40.07
C LEU A 231 7.28 -4.12 -38.62
N GLU A 232 7.43 -5.36 -38.13
CA GLU A 232 7.91 -5.62 -36.77
C GLU A 232 9.30 -5.01 -36.53
N LEU A 233 10.23 -5.14 -37.49
CA LEU A 233 11.56 -4.54 -37.38
C LEU A 233 11.50 -3.00 -37.31
N ALA A 234 10.60 -2.39 -38.06
CA ALA A 234 10.42 -0.93 -38.07
C ALA A 234 9.82 -0.44 -36.74
N LEU A 235 8.90 -1.21 -36.16
CA LEU A 235 8.27 -0.94 -34.86
C LEU A 235 9.28 -1.04 -33.71
N ILE A 236 9.98 -2.17 -33.56
CA ILE A 236 10.97 -2.35 -32.47
C ILE A 236 12.21 -1.45 -32.61
N SER A 237 12.36 -0.76 -33.76
CA SER A 237 13.37 0.27 -33.95
C SER A 237 12.99 1.61 -33.30
N GLN A 238 11.73 1.79 -32.89
CA GLN A 238 11.27 2.97 -32.18
C GLN A 238 11.44 2.78 -30.66
N PRO A 239 11.98 3.76 -29.94
CA PRO A 239 12.18 3.65 -28.49
C PRO A 239 10.86 3.64 -27.70
N GLU A 240 9.78 4.22 -28.22
CA GLU A 240 8.47 4.29 -27.56
C GLU A 240 7.57 3.06 -27.81
N VAL A 241 8.03 2.09 -28.59
CA VAL A 241 7.26 0.88 -28.89
C VAL A 241 7.58 -0.20 -27.85
N GLU A 242 6.54 -0.66 -27.16
CA GLU A 242 6.58 -1.84 -26.31
C GLU A 242 6.04 -3.06 -27.07
N ALA A 243 6.70 -4.21 -26.90
CA ALA A 243 6.27 -5.47 -27.48
C ALA A 243 5.91 -6.43 -26.34
N GLU A 244 4.65 -6.85 -26.28
CA GLU A 244 4.14 -7.80 -25.30
C GLU A 244 3.87 -9.16 -25.97
N GLU A 245 4.65 -10.16 -25.55
CA GLU A 245 4.48 -11.55 -25.97
C GLU A 245 3.64 -12.29 -24.93
N TRP A 246 2.67 -13.09 -25.37
CA TRP A 246 1.73 -13.80 -24.47
C TRP A 246 2.41 -14.70 -23.43
N GLN A 247 3.60 -15.22 -23.72
CA GLN A 247 4.36 -16.05 -22.77
C GLN A 247 5.22 -15.24 -21.80
N GLN A 248 5.48 -13.96 -22.08
CA GLN A 248 6.24 -13.07 -21.19
C GLN A 248 5.37 -12.45 -20.10
N SER A 249 4.05 -12.36 -20.32
CA SER A 249 3.10 -11.82 -19.35
C SER A 249 2.57 -12.83 -18.33
N LEU A 250 2.84 -14.13 -18.52
CA LEU A 250 2.48 -15.16 -17.55
C LEU A 250 3.38 -15.07 -16.31
N MET A 251 2.76 -14.71 -15.19
CA MET A 251 3.40 -14.59 -13.88
C MET A 251 2.65 -15.47 -12.89
N PHE A 252 3.39 -16.16 -12.01
CA PHE A 252 2.79 -16.76 -10.84
C PHE A 252 2.31 -15.66 -9.89
N VAL A 253 1.00 -15.60 -9.67
CA VAL A 253 0.39 -14.72 -8.67
C VAL A 253 0.05 -15.58 -7.46
N PRO A 254 0.78 -15.43 -6.34
CA PRO A 254 0.48 -16.15 -5.11
C PRO A 254 -0.92 -15.83 -4.61
N ASN A 255 -1.54 -16.80 -3.94
CA ASN A 255 -2.78 -16.54 -3.21
C ASN A 255 -2.51 -15.53 -2.10
N LYS A 256 -3.44 -14.58 -1.95
CA LYS A 256 -3.40 -13.61 -0.88
C LYS A 256 -3.66 -14.30 0.47
N GLU A 257 -2.78 -14.07 1.43
CA GLU A 257 -2.87 -14.68 2.76
C GLU A 257 -3.79 -13.91 3.71
N LYS A 258 -3.82 -12.58 3.56
CA LYS A 258 -4.56 -11.67 4.44
C LYS A 258 -5.98 -11.46 3.95
N ILE A 259 -6.93 -11.57 4.88
CA ILE A 259 -8.35 -11.34 4.64
C ILE A 259 -8.74 -9.99 5.25
N TYR A 260 -9.43 -9.18 4.46
CA TYR A 260 -9.90 -7.85 4.79
C TYR A 260 -11.43 -7.78 4.72
N TYR A 261 -11.98 -6.92 5.56
CA TYR A 261 -13.40 -6.59 5.65
C TYR A 261 -13.61 -5.09 5.54
N LEU A 262 -14.82 -4.68 5.16
CA LEU A 262 -15.23 -3.28 5.12
C LEU A 262 -16.24 -3.01 6.26
N LYS A 263 -15.82 -2.38 7.35
CA LYS A 263 -16.66 -2.11 8.52
C LYS A 263 -16.71 -0.62 8.80
N GLY A 264 -17.91 -0.04 8.87
CA GLY A 264 -18.08 1.41 9.04
C GLY A 264 -17.45 2.27 7.93
N GLY A 265 -17.23 1.69 6.74
CA GLY A 265 -16.53 2.34 5.64
C GLY A 265 -14.99 2.25 5.70
N LYS A 266 -14.42 1.70 6.77
CA LYS A 266 -12.98 1.46 6.91
C LYS A 266 -12.60 0.05 6.48
N ILE A 267 -11.44 -0.09 5.84
CA ILE A 267 -10.83 -1.37 5.53
C ILE A 267 -10.14 -1.88 6.79
N MET A 268 -10.47 -3.09 7.23
CA MET A 268 -9.93 -3.71 8.45
C MET A 268 -9.49 -5.13 8.17
N LEU A 269 -8.40 -5.57 8.80
CA LEU A 269 -7.95 -6.97 8.78
C LEU A 269 -8.92 -7.86 9.58
N GLU A 270 -9.04 -9.14 9.20
CA GLU A 270 -9.88 -10.11 9.90
C GLU A 270 -9.59 -10.15 11.42
N GLU A 271 -8.33 -10.11 11.82
CA GLU A 271 -7.94 -10.13 13.22
C GLU A 271 -8.40 -8.86 13.97
N GLU A 272 -8.37 -7.71 13.32
CA GLU A 272 -8.86 -6.44 13.88
C GLU A 272 -10.38 -6.47 14.04
N VAL A 273 -11.10 -7.01 13.04
CA VAL A 273 -12.55 -7.20 13.12
C VAL A 273 -12.92 -8.13 14.26
N ARG A 274 -12.20 -9.25 14.44
CA ARG A 274 -12.43 -10.18 15.55
C ARG A 274 -12.21 -9.50 16.90
N LYS A 275 -11.11 -8.75 17.07
CA LYS A 275 -10.87 -7.96 18.30
C LYS A 275 -11.99 -6.95 18.57
N TYR A 276 -12.45 -6.27 17.52
CA TYR A 276 -13.55 -5.31 17.61
C TYR A 276 -14.86 -6.01 18.03
N GLU A 277 -15.16 -7.18 17.47
CA GLU A 277 -16.36 -7.97 17.81
C GLU A 277 -16.31 -8.56 19.21
N ASP A 278 -15.14 -9.06 19.63
CA ASP A 278 -14.91 -9.55 20.99
C ASP A 278 -15.11 -8.41 22.01
N THR A 279 -14.67 -7.19 21.68
CA THR A 279 -14.85 -6.01 22.53
C THR A 279 -16.31 -5.60 22.63
N ILE A 280 -17.05 -5.55 21.51
CA ILE A 280 -18.50 -5.29 21.53
C ILE A 280 -19.23 -6.36 22.36
N LYS A 281 -18.86 -7.62 22.18
CA LYS A 281 -19.46 -8.72 22.94
C LYS A 281 -19.19 -8.55 24.43
N MET A 282 -17.95 -8.23 24.81
CA MET A 282 -17.58 -7.94 26.19
C MET A 282 -18.39 -6.76 26.76
N MET A 283 -18.55 -5.66 26.02
CA MET A 283 -19.39 -4.54 26.46
C MET A 283 -20.84 -4.96 26.69
N ARG A 284 -21.43 -5.68 25.73
CA ARG A 284 -22.83 -6.16 25.84
C ARG A 284 -23.04 -7.13 26.99
N GLU A 285 -22.11 -8.06 27.21
CA GLU A 285 -22.21 -9.05 28.30
C GLU A 285 -22.11 -8.41 29.68
N ASN A 286 -21.47 -7.24 29.78
CA ASN A 286 -21.33 -6.49 31.02
C ASN A 286 -22.26 -5.26 31.08
N ASN A 287 -23.20 -5.12 30.13
CA ASN A 287 -24.10 -3.97 29.96
C ASN A 287 -23.37 -2.62 30.06
N LEU A 288 -22.23 -2.50 29.37
CA LEU A 288 -21.41 -1.29 29.39
C LEU A 288 -21.76 -0.37 28.23
N GLU A 289 -21.91 0.92 28.53
CA GLU A 289 -22.01 2.00 27.55
C GLU A 289 -20.81 2.96 27.69
N ILE A 290 -20.40 3.56 26.57
CA ILE A 290 -19.33 4.56 26.52
C ILE A 290 -19.92 5.88 26.04
N HIS A 291 -19.67 6.93 26.81
CA HIS A 291 -20.00 8.29 26.44
C HIS A 291 -18.72 9.09 26.23
N THR A 292 -18.72 9.94 25.22
CA THR A 292 -17.60 10.84 24.91
C THR A 292 -18.13 12.24 24.71
N SER A 293 -17.37 13.23 25.13
CA SER A 293 -17.66 14.65 24.89
C SER A 293 -16.38 15.37 24.51
N ASN A 294 -16.51 16.34 23.61
CA ASN A 294 -15.39 17.08 23.04
C ASN A 294 -15.71 18.56 23.09
N ASP A 295 -14.73 19.36 23.51
CA ASP A 295 -14.86 20.81 23.64
C ASP A 295 -13.65 21.49 23.01
N LEU A 296 -13.87 22.59 22.30
CA LEU A 296 -12.81 23.45 21.77
C LEU A 296 -12.84 24.77 22.54
N TYR A 297 -11.75 25.11 23.22
CA TYR A 297 -11.63 26.35 24.00
C TYR A 297 -10.33 27.08 23.72
N ASP A 298 -10.28 28.36 24.10
CA ASP A 298 -9.14 29.27 23.90
C ASP A 298 -8.38 29.40 25.23
N GLU A 299 -7.12 29.00 25.23
CA GLU A 299 -6.18 29.18 26.35
C GLU A 299 -5.04 30.10 25.88
N ASP A 300 -4.97 31.32 26.43
CA ASP A 300 -3.96 32.32 26.09
C ASP A 300 -3.79 32.59 24.58
N GLY A 301 -4.89 32.58 23.81
CA GLY A 301 -4.89 32.84 22.36
C GLY A 301 -4.69 31.59 21.51
N MET A 302 -4.68 30.40 22.12
CA MET A 302 -4.52 29.12 21.42
C MET A 302 -5.77 28.26 21.56
N TYR A 303 -6.26 27.75 20.43
CA TYR A 303 -7.39 26.83 20.40
C TYR A 303 -6.95 25.42 20.80
N ILE A 304 -7.52 24.92 21.89
CA ILE A 304 -7.20 23.61 22.48
C ILE A 304 -8.42 22.70 22.39
N TRP A 305 -8.19 21.51 21.83
CA TRP A 305 -9.18 20.43 21.80
C TRP A 305 -9.13 19.63 23.11
N GLY A 306 -10.14 19.85 23.94
CA GLY A 306 -10.43 19.08 25.14
C GLY A 306 -11.37 17.91 24.85
N PHE A 307 -11.26 16.85 25.64
CA PHE A 307 -12.22 15.75 25.64
C PHE A 307 -12.40 15.13 27.03
N SER A 308 -13.51 14.43 27.20
CA SER A 308 -13.73 13.52 28.32
C SER A 308 -14.46 12.27 27.83
N ALA A 309 -14.32 11.18 28.59
CA ALA A 309 -15.01 9.94 28.30
C ALA A 309 -15.47 9.29 29.60
N SER A 310 -16.63 8.65 29.60
CA SER A 310 -17.08 7.81 30.70
C SER A 310 -17.51 6.45 30.19
N MET A 311 -17.43 5.46 31.06
CA MET A 311 -18.00 4.14 30.84
C MET A 311 -18.91 3.81 32.00
N SER A 312 -20.16 3.50 31.68
CA SER A 312 -21.21 3.24 32.66
C SER A 312 -21.75 1.82 32.52
N SER A 313 -22.14 1.23 33.64
CA SER A 313 -22.96 0.02 33.67
C SER A 313 -24.42 0.43 33.64
N VAL A 314 -25.19 -0.15 32.71
CA VAL A 314 -26.60 0.15 32.51
C VAL A 314 -27.46 -1.04 32.92
N ASP A 315 -28.45 -0.79 33.76
CA ASP A 315 -29.42 -1.80 34.18
C ASP A 315 -30.68 -1.71 33.31
N TYR A 316 -31.10 -2.82 32.72
CA TYR A 316 -32.33 -2.90 31.92
C TYR A 316 -33.40 -3.76 32.62
N ASP A 317 -34.67 -3.39 32.48
CA ASP A 317 -35.80 -4.22 32.90
C ASP A 317 -36.05 -5.42 31.95
N GLU A 318 -36.98 -6.30 32.32
CA GLU A 318 -37.37 -7.46 31.50
C GLU A 318 -37.98 -7.07 30.14
N GLU A 319 -38.38 -5.80 29.96
CA GLU A 319 -38.92 -5.24 28.71
C GLU A 319 -37.82 -4.55 27.87
N GLY A 320 -36.59 -4.44 28.38
CA GLY A 320 -35.44 -3.80 27.74
C GLY A 320 -35.36 -2.29 27.92
N ASN A 321 -36.12 -1.71 28.85
CA ASN A 321 -36.01 -0.29 29.19
C ASN A 321 -34.90 -0.07 30.21
N GLU A 322 -34.15 1.01 30.05
CA GLU A 322 -33.16 1.46 31.02
C GLU A 322 -33.82 1.83 32.36
N THR A 323 -33.30 1.26 33.44
CA THR A 323 -33.80 1.42 34.81
C THR A 323 -32.82 2.11 35.75
N GLY A 324 -31.55 2.16 35.37
CA GLY A 324 -30.49 2.84 36.11
C GLY A 324 -29.17 2.80 35.36
N GLU A 325 -28.35 3.82 35.60
CA GLU A 325 -26.99 3.95 35.07
C GLU A 325 -26.05 4.20 36.25
N ALA A 326 -24.95 3.45 36.31
CA ALA A 326 -23.89 3.63 37.29
C ALA A 326 -22.56 3.85 36.57
N GLU A 327 -21.96 5.03 36.75
CA GLU A 327 -20.67 5.38 36.17
C GLU A 327 -19.55 4.49 36.77
N ALA A 328 -18.87 3.71 35.94
CA ALA A 328 -17.89 2.71 36.35
C ALA A 328 -16.45 3.21 36.20
N VAL A 329 -16.20 3.99 35.15
CA VAL A 329 -14.91 4.65 34.85
C VAL A 329 -15.18 6.04 34.29
N ARG A 330 -14.36 7.00 34.70
CA ARG A 330 -14.42 8.38 34.26
C ARG A 330 -13.03 8.86 33.86
N LEU A 331 -12.90 9.32 32.62
CA LEU A 331 -11.75 10.05 32.11
C LEU A 331 -12.10 11.53 32.14
N ASP A 332 -11.55 12.21 33.14
CA ASP A 332 -11.73 13.65 33.33
C ASP A 332 -10.54 14.38 32.71
N GLY A 333 -10.82 15.08 31.62
CA GLY A 333 -9.85 15.93 30.95
C GLY A 333 -8.86 15.14 30.11
N GLY A 334 -8.90 15.39 28.82
CA GLY A 334 -7.87 15.02 27.88
C GLY A 334 -7.66 16.16 26.89
N ILE A 335 -6.42 16.31 26.42
CA ILE A 335 -6.01 17.41 25.55
C ILE A 335 -5.24 16.84 24.36
N VAL A 336 -5.53 17.35 23.17
CA VAL A 336 -4.69 17.14 22.00
C VAL A 336 -3.55 18.16 22.02
N ILE A 337 -2.33 17.69 22.25
CA ILE A 337 -1.12 18.49 22.09
C ILE A 337 -0.77 18.48 20.59
N PRO A 338 -0.75 19.63 19.92
CA PRO A 338 -0.46 19.71 18.49
C PRO A 338 0.95 19.20 18.18
N SER A 339 1.14 18.75 16.94
CA SER A 339 2.48 18.38 16.47
C SER A 339 3.38 19.61 16.37
N GLU A 340 4.71 19.42 16.47
CA GLU A 340 5.66 20.54 16.32
C GLU A 340 5.56 21.18 14.91
N SER A 341 5.22 20.40 13.87
CA SER A 341 5.04 20.99 12.53
C SER A 341 3.81 21.90 12.45
N GLU A 342 2.67 21.47 12.99
CA GLU A 342 1.45 22.29 13.08
C GLU A 342 1.72 23.55 13.90
N PHE A 343 2.42 23.40 15.04
CA PHE A 343 2.79 24.52 15.89
C PHE A 343 3.62 25.57 15.14
N MET A 344 4.64 25.14 14.40
CA MET A 344 5.53 26.02 13.63
C MET A 344 4.83 26.66 12.42
N MET A 345 3.81 26.02 11.85
CA MET A 345 3.07 26.54 10.70
C MET A 345 2.05 27.62 11.07
N GLU A 346 1.43 27.54 12.25
CA GLU A 346 0.26 28.35 12.58
C GLU A 346 0.46 29.41 13.69
N MET A 347 1.57 29.38 14.45
CA MET A 347 1.62 30.07 15.77
C MET A 347 2.75 31.10 15.97
N GLU A 348 3.47 31.54 14.93
CA GLU A 348 4.51 32.60 15.07
C GLU A 348 3.97 33.92 15.69
N GLU A 349 2.66 34.18 15.61
CA GLU A 349 2.03 35.42 16.10
C GLU A 349 1.60 35.38 17.59
N ASN A 350 1.51 34.20 18.21
CA ASN A 350 0.92 34.01 19.55
C ASN A 350 1.93 33.96 20.71
N GLY A 351 3.22 34.18 20.43
CA GLY A 351 4.26 34.31 21.47
C GLY A 351 4.82 32.99 22.02
N TYR A 352 4.35 31.85 21.53
CA TYR A 352 4.92 30.53 21.81
C TYR A 352 5.86 30.07 20.68
N THR A 353 6.89 29.29 21.01
CA THR A 353 7.90 28.79 20.07
C THR A 353 8.00 27.26 19.97
N SER A 354 7.18 26.53 20.75
CA SER A 354 7.03 25.07 20.65
C SER A 354 5.80 24.54 21.40
N ALA A 355 5.40 23.29 21.12
CA ALA A 355 4.35 22.61 21.88
C ALA A 355 4.74 22.39 23.35
N ALA A 356 6.04 22.28 23.64
CA ALA A 356 6.52 22.23 25.03
C ALA A 356 6.19 23.51 25.80
N GLU A 357 6.32 24.70 25.18
CA GLU A 357 5.96 25.96 25.85
C GLU A 357 4.45 26.06 26.12
N LEU A 358 3.61 25.52 25.22
CA LEU A 358 2.17 25.34 25.49
C LEU A 358 1.95 24.43 26.70
N CYS A 359 2.62 23.28 26.75
CA CYS A 359 2.48 22.39 27.90
C CYS A 359 2.90 23.06 29.21
N ASP A 360 3.95 23.88 29.19
CA ASP A 360 4.43 24.63 30.37
C ASP A 360 3.43 25.71 30.82
N SER A 361 2.77 26.41 29.89
CA SER A 361 1.75 27.40 30.25
C SER A 361 0.50 26.76 30.85
N MET A 362 0.12 25.57 30.38
CA MET A 362 -1.05 24.85 30.89
C MET A 362 -0.78 24.13 32.22
N SER A 363 0.28 23.32 32.31
CA SER A 363 0.56 22.48 33.49
C SER A 363 1.97 21.90 33.51
N GLY A 364 2.63 22.02 34.67
CA GLY A 364 3.91 21.36 34.99
C GLY A 364 3.94 19.85 34.73
N ASP A 365 2.80 19.17 34.92
CA ASP A 365 2.68 17.73 34.68
C ASP A 365 2.60 17.41 33.19
N MET A 366 1.95 18.29 32.42
CA MET A 366 1.85 18.16 30.97
C MET A 366 3.22 18.39 30.31
N ILE A 367 3.97 19.42 30.73
CA ILE A 367 5.33 19.65 30.21
C ILE A 367 6.23 18.46 30.54
N SER A 368 6.18 17.95 31.78
CA SER A 368 6.98 16.79 32.20
C SER A 368 6.64 15.54 31.38
N THR A 369 5.35 15.34 31.10
CA THR A 369 4.86 14.26 30.24
C THR A 369 5.37 14.43 28.80
N TYR A 370 5.19 15.62 28.22
CA TYR A 370 5.60 15.93 26.85
C TYR A 370 7.10 15.71 26.65
N ILE A 371 7.95 16.33 27.47
CA ILE A 371 9.41 16.22 27.33
C ILE A 371 9.94 14.80 27.58
N THR A 372 9.14 13.91 28.18
CA THR A 372 9.51 12.50 28.36
C THR A 372 9.44 11.74 27.04
N VAL A 373 8.44 12.03 26.20
CA VAL A 373 8.18 11.33 24.93
C VAL A 373 8.57 12.13 23.68
N ALA A 374 8.71 13.45 23.81
CA ALA A 374 9.00 14.37 22.72
C ALA A 374 10.15 15.34 23.07
N ASN A 375 10.77 15.88 22.04
CA ASN A 375 11.79 16.92 22.11
C ASN A 375 11.16 18.27 21.75
N MET A 376 11.60 19.34 22.43
CA MET A 376 11.02 20.68 22.31
C MET A 376 10.89 21.25 20.88
N ARG A 377 11.63 20.76 19.88
CA ARG A 377 11.56 21.24 18.49
C ARG A 377 11.70 20.14 17.44
N GLU A 378 11.70 18.88 17.89
CA GLU A 378 11.87 17.71 17.01
C GLU A 378 10.68 16.74 17.13
N GLY A 379 9.71 17.07 17.99
CA GLY A 379 8.52 16.27 18.23
C GLY A 379 8.84 14.92 18.88
N ILE A 380 8.09 13.86 18.56
CA ILE A 380 8.21 12.56 19.24
C ILE A 380 9.62 11.97 19.07
N LYS A 381 10.21 11.52 20.18
CA LYS A 381 11.58 11.03 20.23
C LYS A 381 11.77 9.74 19.40
N PRO A 382 12.89 9.58 18.67
CA PRO A 382 13.16 8.40 17.85
C PRO A 382 13.07 7.07 18.61
N GLU A 383 13.48 7.03 19.88
CA GLU A 383 13.36 5.82 20.70
C GLU A 383 11.90 5.44 21.02
N ILE A 384 11.00 6.43 21.15
CA ILE A 384 9.57 6.18 21.36
C ILE A 384 8.94 5.65 20.07
N LEU A 385 9.27 6.27 18.93
CA LEU A 385 8.81 5.79 17.62
C LEU A 385 9.21 4.34 17.39
N LYS A 386 10.47 4.01 17.65
CA LYS A 386 10.98 2.64 17.53
C LYS A 386 10.34 1.66 18.51
N GLU A 387 10.07 2.08 19.74
CA GLU A 387 9.44 1.22 20.77
C GLU A 387 7.99 0.87 20.41
N LEU A 388 7.29 1.78 19.72
CA LEU A 388 5.89 1.65 19.32
C LEU A 388 5.69 1.27 17.85
N ASP A 389 6.77 1.06 17.10
CA ASP A 389 6.74 0.77 15.66
C ASP A 389 5.98 1.85 14.86
N LEU A 390 6.21 3.12 15.22
CA LEU A 390 5.67 4.29 14.54
C LEU A 390 6.61 4.76 13.42
N PRO A 391 6.07 5.32 12.32
CA PRO A 391 6.88 5.90 11.24
C PRO A 391 7.66 7.13 11.72
N GLU A 392 8.79 7.44 11.07
CA GLU A 392 9.64 8.59 11.43
C GLU A 392 8.90 9.94 11.27
N GLU A 393 7.94 10.02 10.35
CA GLU A 393 7.12 11.22 10.10
C GLU A 393 6.27 11.59 11.30
N ALA A 394 5.82 10.57 12.05
CA ALA A 394 5.02 10.77 13.25
C ALA A 394 5.78 11.55 14.32
N ALA A 395 7.11 11.68 14.21
CA ALA A 395 7.89 12.61 15.02
C ALA A 395 7.29 14.02 14.97
N TYR A 396 7.04 14.55 13.78
CA TYR A 396 6.72 15.96 13.58
C TYR A 396 5.33 16.21 13.00
N GLU A 397 4.67 15.23 12.38
CA GLU A 397 3.34 15.39 11.76
C GLU A 397 2.19 14.95 12.67
N SER A 398 2.46 14.19 13.73
CA SER A 398 1.41 13.63 14.59
C SER A 398 1.28 14.38 15.90
N SER A 399 0.03 14.66 16.28
CA SER A 399 -0.32 15.19 17.59
C SER A 399 -0.20 14.12 18.68
N ILE A 400 -0.16 14.55 19.94
CA ILE A 400 -0.12 13.67 21.12
C ILE A 400 -1.42 13.84 21.91
N LEU A 401 -2.08 12.72 22.22
CA LEU A 401 -3.26 12.69 23.07
C LEU A 401 -2.83 12.60 24.55
N TYR A 402 -2.92 13.70 25.29
CA TYR A 402 -2.65 13.74 26.72
C TYR A 402 -3.91 13.44 27.53
N ILE A 403 -3.85 12.45 28.40
CA ILE A 403 -4.95 12.07 29.30
C ILE A 403 -4.59 12.53 30.71
N GLN A 404 -5.39 13.44 31.27
CA GLN A 404 -5.11 14.07 32.56
C GLN A 404 -5.40 13.13 33.73
N ASN A 405 -6.62 12.59 33.80
CA ASN A 405 -7.04 11.75 34.91
C ASN A 405 -7.96 10.64 34.44
N ILE A 406 -7.77 9.45 34.99
CA ILE A 406 -8.69 8.32 34.86
C ILE A 406 -9.02 7.79 36.25
N GLU A 407 -10.28 7.95 36.62
CA GLU A 407 -10.88 7.43 37.84
C GLU A 407 -11.69 6.19 37.51
N ALA A 408 -11.58 5.18 38.36
CA ALA A 408 -12.33 3.94 38.24
C ALA A 408 -12.73 3.47 39.62
N GLU A 409 -14.00 3.12 39.81
CA GLU A 409 -14.48 2.60 41.11
C GLU A 409 -13.78 1.28 41.45
N HIS A 410 -13.52 0.47 40.42
CA HIS A 410 -12.88 -0.83 40.53
C HIS A 410 -11.82 -1.01 39.44
N LEU A 411 -10.72 -1.67 39.81
CA LEU A 411 -9.62 -1.99 38.88
C LEU A 411 -10.07 -2.84 37.68
N GLU A 412 -11.06 -3.71 37.87
CA GLU A 412 -11.63 -4.49 36.76
C GLU A 412 -12.35 -3.60 35.74
N ASN A 413 -13.06 -2.57 36.20
CA ASN A 413 -13.71 -1.61 35.31
C ASN A 413 -12.68 -0.83 34.49
N LEU A 414 -11.57 -0.41 35.12
CA LEU A 414 -10.45 0.20 34.40
C LEU A 414 -9.89 -0.74 33.32
N LYS A 415 -9.71 -2.02 33.64
CA LYS A 415 -9.23 -3.02 32.69
C LYS A 415 -10.17 -3.19 31.50
N MET A 416 -11.49 -3.21 31.74
CA MET A 416 -12.49 -3.26 30.67
C MET A 416 -12.46 -2.00 29.82
N PHE A 417 -12.39 -0.82 30.43
CA PHE A 417 -12.28 0.47 29.74
C PHE A 417 -11.05 0.53 28.84
N LEU A 418 -9.88 0.11 29.32
CA LEU A 418 -8.65 0.13 28.53
C LEU A 418 -8.66 -0.89 27.37
N LYS A 419 -9.31 -2.04 27.54
CA LYS A 419 -9.56 -2.98 26.43
C LYS A 419 -10.51 -2.40 25.38
N ALA A 420 -11.44 -1.55 25.83
CA ALA A 420 -12.41 -0.85 25.01
C ALA A 420 -11.91 0.48 24.42
N PHE A 421 -10.69 0.91 24.74
CA PHE A 421 -10.25 2.27 24.47
C PHE A 421 -10.23 2.62 22.98
N ASP A 422 -10.10 1.64 22.08
CA ASP A 422 -10.18 1.86 20.64
C ASP A 422 -11.56 2.39 20.20
N PHE A 423 -12.64 2.06 20.93
CA PHE A 423 -13.97 2.64 20.73
C PHE A 423 -14.05 4.06 21.29
N VAL A 424 -13.42 4.32 22.44
CA VAL A 424 -13.31 5.67 23.00
C VAL A 424 -12.62 6.59 22.00
N LYS A 425 -11.51 6.12 21.39
CA LYS A 425 -10.74 6.83 20.37
C LYS A 425 -11.61 7.31 19.20
N GLU A 426 -12.60 6.50 18.77
CA GLU A 426 -13.50 6.89 17.67
C GLU A 426 -14.44 8.05 18.02
N GLY A 427 -14.71 8.27 19.31
CA GLY A 427 -15.57 9.35 19.81
C GLY A 427 -14.84 10.65 20.17
N ILE A 428 -13.51 10.66 20.18
CA ILE A 428 -12.67 11.81 20.60
C ILE A 428 -11.81 12.34 19.43
N PRO A 429 -11.26 13.56 19.49
CA PRO A 429 -10.45 14.16 18.43
C PRO A 429 -9.04 13.55 18.31
N ALA A 430 -8.94 12.23 18.20
CA ALA A 430 -7.68 11.48 18.18
C ALA A 430 -7.27 11.00 16.78
N SER A 431 -7.93 11.45 15.70
CA SER A 431 -7.65 11.00 14.34
C SER A 431 -6.22 11.29 13.87
N ASN A 432 -5.67 12.44 14.28
CA ASN A 432 -4.31 12.88 13.93
C ASN A 432 -3.29 12.58 15.05
N CYS A 433 -3.70 11.84 16.08
CA CYS A 433 -2.83 11.47 17.18
C CYS A 433 -2.21 10.08 16.95
N SER A 434 -0.89 9.99 17.02
CA SER A 434 -0.17 8.71 16.93
C SER A 434 0.12 8.09 18.31
N LEU A 435 0.05 8.91 19.35
CA LEU A 435 0.45 8.57 20.71
C LEU A 435 -0.60 9.03 21.72
N ALA A 436 -0.98 8.14 22.64
CA ALA A 436 -1.68 8.51 23.87
C ALA A 436 -0.76 8.39 25.06
N VAL A 437 -0.80 9.37 25.96
CA VAL A 437 0.05 9.46 27.15
C VAL A 437 -0.78 9.80 28.37
N CYS A 438 -0.42 9.25 29.53
CA CYS A 438 -1.06 9.55 30.81
C CYS A 438 0.00 9.50 31.92
N LEU A 439 0.03 10.55 32.75
CA LEU A 439 0.92 10.63 33.90
C LEU A 439 0.24 10.02 35.12
N MET A 440 0.97 9.21 35.90
CA MET A 440 0.45 8.60 37.12
C MET A 440 1.43 8.72 38.27
N SER A 441 0.88 8.85 39.47
CA SER A 441 1.66 8.75 40.71
C SER A 441 1.97 7.29 41.01
N TRP A 442 3.25 6.89 40.98
CA TRP A 442 3.64 5.51 41.28
C TRP A 442 3.27 5.10 42.71
N GLU A 443 3.41 6.01 43.67
CA GLU A 443 3.11 5.72 45.08
C GLU A 443 1.61 5.44 45.30
N GLN A 444 0.74 6.12 44.56
CA GLN A 444 -0.71 6.04 44.75
C GLN A 444 -1.40 5.10 43.74
N GLU A 445 -0.83 4.94 42.54
CA GLU A 445 -1.50 4.34 41.38
C GLU A 445 -0.71 3.18 40.76
N SER A 446 0.25 2.59 41.48
CA SER A 446 1.03 1.46 40.97
C SER A 446 0.17 0.26 40.50
N GLU A 447 -1.00 0.04 41.09
CA GLU A 447 -1.94 -1.00 40.65
C GLU A 447 -2.63 -0.63 39.32
N LYS A 448 -3.03 0.63 39.13
CA LYS A 448 -3.55 1.12 37.85
C LYS A 448 -2.48 0.98 36.76
N ALA A 449 -1.25 1.42 37.04
CA ALA A 449 -0.15 1.33 36.09
C ALA A 449 0.12 -0.13 35.63
N LYS A 450 -0.01 -1.13 36.52
CA LYS A 450 0.07 -2.55 36.13
C LYS A 450 -1.03 -2.96 35.16
N ILE A 451 -2.25 -2.47 35.34
CA ILE A 451 -3.38 -2.78 34.44
C ILE A 451 -3.14 -2.18 33.05
N PHE A 452 -2.59 -0.96 32.97
CA PHE A 452 -2.16 -0.37 31.71
C PHE A 452 -1.15 -1.26 30.97
N LEU A 453 -0.13 -1.77 31.67
CA LEU A 453 0.83 -2.74 31.10
C LEU A 453 0.13 -4.03 30.61
N GLU A 454 -0.79 -4.58 31.40
CA GLU A 454 -1.57 -5.76 31.02
C GLU A 454 -2.42 -5.53 29.76
N CYS A 455 -2.87 -4.29 29.56
CA CYS A 455 -3.62 -3.83 28.40
C CYS A 455 -2.72 -3.34 27.24
N GLY A 456 -1.41 -3.62 27.28
CA GLY A 456 -0.49 -3.38 26.17
C GLY A 456 0.11 -1.97 26.09
N TRP A 457 -0.10 -1.13 27.11
CA TRP A 457 0.59 0.16 27.22
C TRP A 457 2.05 -0.06 27.65
N ARG A 458 2.90 0.92 27.37
CA ARG A 458 4.30 1.01 27.82
C ARG A 458 4.40 1.91 29.05
N ILE A 459 5.47 1.73 29.82
CA ILE A 459 5.75 2.55 31.01
C ILE A 459 7.18 3.07 30.95
N ARG A 460 7.35 4.35 31.30
CA ARG A 460 8.65 4.99 31.52
C ARG A 460 8.60 5.77 32.83
N SER A 461 9.61 5.60 33.69
CA SER A 461 9.74 6.41 34.92
C SER A 461 10.16 7.83 34.54
N ILE A 462 9.49 8.82 35.11
CA ILE A 462 9.90 10.23 35.04
C ILE A 462 10.83 10.52 36.22
N ASP A 463 10.40 10.14 37.42
CA ASP A 463 11.18 10.22 38.65
C ASP A 463 10.83 9.07 39.62
N GLN A 464 11.20 9.20 40.90
CA GLN A 464 10.97 8.17 41.92
C GLN A 464 9.48 8.02 42.31
N SER A 465 8.66 9.03 42.04
CA SER A 465 7.26 9.14 42.45
C SER A 465 6.27 9.12 41.28
N ALA A 466 6.72 9.36 40.05
CA ALA A 466 5.85 9.47 38.87
C ALA A 466 6.28 8.53 37.73
N VAL A 467 5.27 7.94 37.08
CA VAL A 467 5.43 7.11 35.88
C VAL A 467 4.56 7.63 34.76
N LEU A 468 5.10 7.58 33.55
CA LEU A 468 4.35 7.83 32.34
C LEU A 468 3.91 6.51 31.73
N VAL A 469 2.61 6.33 31.53
CA VAL A 469 2.07 5.28 30.67
C VAL A 469 1.79 5.84 29.28
N TYR A 470 2.09 5.07 28.24
CA TYR A 470 1.87 5.52 26.87
C TYR A 470 1.59 4.36 25.92
N ARG A 471 0.81 4.61 24.87
CA ARG A 471 0.56 3.63 23.82
C ARG A 471 0.47 4.27 22.45
N ARG A 472 0.74 3.47 21.43
CA ARG A 472 0.37 3.80 20.06
C ARG A 472 -1.16 3.85 19.94
N LEU A 473 -1.65 4.81 19.18
CA LEU A 473 -3.06 4.92 18.79
C LEU A 473 -3.33 4.33 17.42
#